data_AF-A0A522YQF0-F1
#
_entry.id   AF-A0A522YQF0-F1
#
_cell.length_a   1.000
_cell.length_b   1.000
_cell.length_c   1.000
_cell.angle_alpha   90.00
_cell.angle_beta   90.00
_cell.angle_gamma   90.00
#
_symmetry.space_group_name_H-M   'P 1'
#
loop_
_entity.id
_entity.type
_entity.pdbx_description
1 polymer ?
#
loop_
_entity_poly.entity_id
_entity_poly.type
_entity_poly.pdbx_seq_one_letter_code
_entity_poly.pdbx_strand_id
1 'polypeptide(L)'
;MESLRNKFKDKVALNIMGGPSILKNKLDLSKIDKSKYTVFLESKALTPKFLQYKLEPDFFLMFYPEKCQTNAFQHLVYQSFLIDMDIEGLLKPEFALEYKQLRNNFDQYFESWRPERGLHKKYRLRPGVALKNSPFDLLPHIPKAEIIAQEDYVHYPVEGIGLKNKVYFFKVSAALGGFSLEKYYNPQEVGGKLVLNGYGHLNSAAISLFPLQKYMGFKKIYFIGMDM
;
A
#
# COMPACT_ATOMS: atom_id res chain seq x y z
N MET A 1 -15.97 -1.67 -8.33
CA MET A 1 -15.00 -2.25 -9.29
C MET A 1 -15.59 -2.43 -10.68
N GLU A 2 -16.88 -2.79 -10.80
CA GLU A 2 -17.57 -3.00 -12.10
C GLU A 2 -17.29 -1.94 -13.17
N SER A 3 -17.38 -0.65 -12.81
CA SER A 3 -17.10 0.47 -13.72
C SER A 3 -15.67 0.53 -14.27
N LEU A 4 -14.74 -0.27 -13.75
CA LEU A 4 -13.36 -0.35 -14.22
C LEU A 4 -13.12 -1.56 -15.14
N ARG A 5 -14.08 -2.49 -15.25
CA ARG A 5 -13.96 -3.69 -16.09
C ARG A 5 -13.66 -3.31 -17.53
N ASN A 6 -12.54 -3.79 -18.07
CA ASN A 6 -12.06 -3.53 -19.43
C ASN A 6 -11.95 -2.04 -19.84
N LYS A 7 -12.04 -1.11 -18.89
CA LYS A 7 -12.01 0.34 -19.14
C LYS A 7 -10.69 0.79 -19.79
N PHE A 8 -9.61 0.04 -19.57
CA PHE A 8 -8.25 0.42 -19.96
C PHE A 8 -7.63 -0.52 -21.01
N LYS A 9 -8.45 -1.17 -21.84
CA LYS A 9 -8.02 -2.17 -22.84
C LYS A 9 -6.95 -1.70 -23.83
N ASP A 10 -6.93 -0.39 -24.11
CA ASP A 10 -6.01 0.25 -25.08
C ASP A 10 -4.94 1.11 -24.38
N LYS A 11 -4.84 1.02 -23.04
CA LYS A 11 -3.87 1.76 -22.22
C LYS A 11 -2.77 0.85 -21.72
N VAL A 12 -1.70 1.46 -21.22
CA VAL A 12 -0.56 0.78 -20.62
C VAL A 12 -0.56 1.07 -19.12
N ALA A 13 -0.47 0.03 -18.29
CA ALA A 13 -0.30 0.21 -16.85
C ALA A 13 1.18 0.47 -16.52
N LEU A 14 1.44 1.45 -15.67
CA LEU A 14 2.74 1.71 -15.09
C LEU A 14 2.63 1.66 -13.56
N ASN A 15 3.26 0.64 -12.96
CA ASN A 15 3.29 0.45 -11.51
C ASN A 15 4.56 1.05 -10.91
N ILE A 16 4.40 1.96 -9.96
CA ILE A 16 5.49 2.54 -9.18
C ILE A 16 5.49 1.86 -7.81
N MET A 17 6.49 1.01 -7.58
CA MET A 17 6.56 0.09 -6.42
C MET A 17 7.47 0.60 -5.29
N GLY A 18 8.11 1.76 -5.46
CA GLY A 18 8.85 2.44 -4.38
C GLY A 18 10.23 1.88 -4.05
N GLY A 19 10.75 0.93 -4.85
CA GLY A 19 12.06 0.33 -4.63
C GLY A 19 13.25 1.31 -4.76
N PRO A 20 14.38 1.03 -4.08
CA PRO A 20 15.58 1.87 -4.10
C PRO A 20 16.17 2.12 -5.49
N SER A 21 15.90 1.25 -6.47
CA SER A 21 16.40 1.41 -7.85
C SER A 21 15.95 2.72 -8.50
N ILE A 22 14.81 3.28 -8.08
CA ILE A 22 14.33 4.59 -8.55
C ILE A 22 15.38 5.65 -8.26
N LEU A 23 15.89 5.68 -7.02
CA LEU A 23 16.90 6.65 -6.59
C LEU A 23 18.28 6.31 -7.13
N LYS A 24 18.67 5.03 -7.07
CA LYS A 24 19.98 4.54 -7.54
C LYS A 24 20.20 4.87 -9.01
N ASN A 25 19.17 4.67 -9.84
CA ASN A 25 19.24 4.93 -11.28
C ASN A 25 18.83 6.38 -11.65
N LYS A 26 18.61 7.24 -10.64
CA LYS A 26 18.22 8.65 -10.83
C LYS A 26 17.01 8.81 -11.78
N LEU A 27 16.02 7.91 -11.65
CA LEU A 27 14.83 7.96 -12.47
C LEU A 27 14.00 9.18 -12.10
N ASP A 28 13.78 10.05 -13.08
CA ASP A 28 12.94 11.23 -12.93
C ASP A 28 11.49 10.90 -13.27
N LEU A 29 10.69 10.65 -12.24
CA LEU A 29 9.28 10.28 -12.41
C LEU A 29 8.43 11.44 -12.94
N SER A 30 8.93 12.69 -12.89
CA SER A 30 8.21 13.85 -13.47
C SER A 30 8.11 13.77 -15.00
N LYS A 31 8.92 12.94 -15.66
CA LYS A 31 8.93 12.72 -17.11
C LYS A 31 7.93 11.66 -17.58
N ILE A 32 7.14 11.07 -16.68
CA ILE A 32 6.15 10.06 -17.04
C ILE A 32 5.00 10.71 -17.81
N ASP A 33 4.78 10.25 -19.04
CA ASP A 33 3.69 10.70 -19.90
C ASP A 33 2.34 10.03 -19.53
N LYS A 34 1.50 10.76 -18.79
CA LYS A 34 0.17 10.32 -18.40
C LYS A 34 -0.83 10.16 -19.56
N SER A 35 -0.53 10.66 -20.75
CA SER A 35 -1.38 10.41 -21.93
C SER A 35 -1.26 8.95 -22.39
N LYS A 36 -0.07 8.37 -22.22
CA LYS A 36 0.30 7.00 -22.60
C LYS A 36 0.07 5.99 -21.48
N TYR A 37 0.39 6.37 -20.24
CA TYR A 37 0.36 5.46 -19.09
C TYR A 37 -0.80 5.78 -18.15
N THR A 38 -1.47 4.72 -17.67
CA THR A 38 -2.25 4.77 -16.43
C THR A 38 -1.34 4.40 -15.27
N VAL A 39 -1.14 5.34 -14.34
CA VAL A 39 -0.13 5.24 -13.27
C VAL A 39 -0.77 4.70 -12.00
N PHE A 40 -0.19 3.61 -11.50
CA PHE A 40 -0.52 3.00 -10.22
C PHE A 40 0.62 3.26 -9.24
N LEU A 41 0.29 3.72 -8.04
CA LEU A 41 1.26 3.94 -6.97
C LEU A 41 1.01 2.94 -5.84
N GLU A 42 2.02 2.14 -5.51
CA GLU A 42 2.00 1.27 -4.33
C GLU A 42 1.98 2.12 -3.05
N SER A 43 1.29 1.64 -2.01
CA SER A 43 1.07 2.38 -0.77
C SER A 43 2.33 3.00 -0.16
N LYS A 44 3.42 2.24 -0.01
CA LYS A 44 4.69 2.70 0.59
C LYS A 44 5.54 3.51 -0.38
N ALA A 45 5.22 3.52 -1.67
CA ALA A 45 5.89 4.38 -2.65
C ALA A 45 5.47 5.85 -2.52
N LEU A 46 4.31 6.14 -1.88
CA LEU A 46 3.91 7.50 -1.53
C LEU A 46 4.78 8.02 -0.38
N THR A 47 5.76 8.85 -0.74
CA THR A 47 6.75 9.45 0.16
C THR A 47 6.85 10.95 -0.10
N PRO A 48 7.43 11.75 0.81
CA PRO A 48 7.68 13.16 0.55
C PRO A 48 8.55 13.35 -0.71
N LYS A 49 9.46 12.42 -0.98
CA LYS A 49 10.29 12.43 -2.19
C LYS A 49 9.46 12.20 -3.45
N PHE A 50 8.50 11.28 -3.42
CA PHE A 50 7.59 11.05 -4.55
C PHE A 50 6.81 12.32 -4.91
N LEU A 51 6.28 13.03 -3.90
CA LEU A 51 5.52 14.27 -4.11
C LEU A 51 6.33 15.37 -4.82
N GLN A 52 7.66 15.38 -4.68
CA GLN A 52 8.54 16.34 -5.38
C GLN A 52 8.51 16.17 -6.90
N TYR A 53 8.18 14.98 -7.42
CA TYR A 53 8.06 14.76 -8.87
C TYR A 53 6.80 15.39 -9.46
N LYS A 54 5.87 15.87 -8.63
CA LYS A 54 4.58 16.45 -9.06
C LYS A 54 3.77 15.52 -9.99
N LEU A 55 4.01 14.22 -9.90
CA LEU A 55 3.28 13.19 -10.61
C LEU A 55 2.08 12.75 -9.76
N GLU A 56 0.88 13.06 -10.22
CA GLU A 56 -0.34 12.58 -9.58
C GLU A 56 -0.73 11.21 -10.17
N PRO A 57 -0.73 10.12 -9.39
CA PRO A 57 -1.11 8.80 -9.90
C PRO A 57 -2.60 8.75 -10.24
N ASP A 58 -2.98 7.87 -11.17
CA ASP A 58 -4.39 7.62 -11.46
C ASP A 58 -5.01 6.74 -10.37
N PHE A 59 -4.23 5.78 -9.87
CA PHE A 59 -4.64 4.89 -8.79
C PHE A 59 -3.61 4.81 -7.66
N PHE A 60 -4.08 4.90 -6.42
CA PHE A 60 -3.34 4.57 -5.20
C PHE A 60 -3.76 3.18 -4.71
N LEU A 61 -2.79 2.28 -4.55
CA LEU A 61 -3.03 0.89 -4.20
C LEU A 61 -3.01 0.71 -2.69
N MET A 62 -4.20 0.60 -2.10
CA MET A 62 -4.41 0.46 -0.66
C MET A 62 -4.91 -0.93 -0.31
N PHE A 63 -4.19 -1.97 -0.76
CA PHE A 63 -4.58 -3.36 -0.53
C PHE A 63 -4.51 -3.74 0.96
N TYR A 64 -3.61 -3.09 1.70
CA TYR A 64 -3.40 -3.29 3.15
C TYR A 64 -3.36 -1.91 3.82
N PRO A 65 -4.53 -1.36 4.17
CA PRO A 65 -4.64 -0.02 4.76
C PRO A 65 -3.80 0.16 6.04
N GLU A 66 -3.57 -0.89 6.83
CA GLU A 66 -2.69 -0.84 8.01
C GLU A 66 -1.23 -0.48 7.64
N LYS A 67 -0.78 -0.86 6.44
CA LYS A 67 0.54 -0.47 5.94
C LYS A 67 0.62 1.03 5.63
N CYS A 68 -0.51 1.71 5.46
CA CYS A 68 -0.56 3.13 5.14
C CYS A 68 -0.42 4.04 6.37
N GLN A 69 -0.50 3.50 7.59
CA GLN A 69 -0.35 4.29 8.83
C GLN A 69 1.10 4.66 9.14
N THR A 70 2.06 4.01 8.49
CA THR A 70 3.50 4.19 8.70
C THR A 70 4.25 4.30 7.38
N ASN A 71 5.45 4.88 7.36
CA ASN A 71 6.42 4.72 6.26
C ASN A 71 7.33 3.50 6.50
N ALA A 72 8.37 3.30 5.68
CA ALA A 72 9.29 2.17 5.83
C ALA A 72 10.17 2.27 7.09
N PHE A 73 10.69 3.46 7.39
CA PHE A 73 11.53 3.69 8.58
C PHE A 73 10.73 3.51 9.87
N GLN A 74 9.55 4.11 9.94
CA GLN A 74 8.64 3.97 11.08
C GLN A 74 8.23 2.52 11.34
N HIS A 75 8.08 1.71 10.28
CA HIS A 75 7.82 0.29 10.43
C HIS A 75 9.00 -0.45 11.09
N LEU A 76 10.24 -0.09 10.74
CA LEU A 76 11.44 -0.62 11.38
C LEU A 76 11.50 -0.22 12.87
N VAL A 77 11.21 1.04 13.19
CA VAL A 77 11.13 1.52 14.59
C VAL A 77 10.06 0.74 15.36
N TYR A 78 8.88 0.56 14.78
CA TYR A 78 7.82 -0.24 15.37
C TYR A 78 8.25 -1.69 15.66
N GLN A 79 8.99 -2.31 14.74
CA GLN A 79 9.53 -3.66 14.95
C GLN A 79 10.49 -3.72 16.14
N SER A 80 11.28 -2.67 16.37
CA SER A 80 12.18 -2.61 17.54
C SER A 80 11.39 -2.56 18.86
N PHE A 81 10.24 -1.88 18.88
CA PHE A 81 9.36 -1.86 20.06
C PHE A 81 8.75 -3.23 20.38
N LEU A 82 8.45 -4.05 19.37
CA LEU A 82 7.90 -5.40 19.58
C LEU A 82 8.87 -6.32 20.33
N ILE A 83 10.18 -6.10 20.16
CA ILE A 83 11.25 -6.88 20.80
C ILE A 83 11.97 -6.13 21.92
N ASP A 84 11.46 -4.95 22.31
CA ASP A 84 12.05 -4.08 23.35
C ASP A 84 13.53 -3.74 23.12
N MET A 85 13.88 -3.47 21.85
CA MET A 85 15.23 -3.11 21.45
C MET A 85 15.37 -1.60 21.28
N ASP A 86 16.32 -1.02 22.02
CA ASP A 86 16.83 0.32 21.74
C ASP A 86 17.74 0.28 20.51
N ILE A 87 17.35 1.04 19.48
CA ILE A 87 18.06 1.11 18.21
C ILE A 87 18.71 2.46 17.98
N GLU A 88 18.64 3.42 18.92
CA GLU A 88 19.11 4.79 18.70
C GLU A 88 20.54 4.84 18.17
N GLY A 89 21.44 4.06 18.78
CA GLY A 89 22.86 3.98 18.39
C GLY A 89 23.11 3.31 17.02
N LEU A 90 22.10 2.68 16.41
CA LEU A 90 22.17 2.07 15.09
C LEU A 90 21.61 2.98 13.98
N LEU A 91 20.97 4.09 14.37
CA LEU A 91 20.34 5.01 13.43
C LEU A 91 21.34 6.07 12.95
N LYS A 92 21.13 6.53 11.71
CA LYS A 92 21.81 7.75 11.26
C LYS A 92 21.25 8.96 12.03
N PRO A 93 22.04 10.02 12.23
CA PRO A 93 21.62 11.19 13.01
C PRO A 93 20.30 11.80 12.55
N GLU A 94 20.03 11.83 11.24
CA GLU A 94 18.80 12.38 10.68
C GLU A 94 17.52 11.61 11.08
N PHE A 95 17.65 10.34 11.49
CA PHE A 95 16.53 9.49 11.92
C PHE A 95 16.37 9.42 13.44
N ALA A 96 17.38 9.83 14.21
CA ALA A 96 17.38 9.73 15.66
C ALA A 96 16.25 10.56 16.31
N LEU A 97 15.95 11.74 15.76
CA LEU A 97 14.89 12.60 16.27
C LEU A 97 13.50 11.96 16.14
N GLU A 98 13.20 11.38 14.97
CA GLU A 98 11.92 10.71 14.73
C GLU A 98 11.77 9.47 15.62
N TYR A 99 12.85 8.69 15.79
CA TYR A 99 12.87 7.57 16.74
C TYR A 99 12.53 8.00 18.17
N LYS A 100 13.22 9.03 18.68
CA LYS A 100 12.97 9.58 20.03
C LYS A 100 11.53 10.07 20.19
N GLN A 101 10.98 10.74 19.18
CA GLN A 101 9.60 11.19 19.20
C GLN A 101 8.62 10.02 19.29
N LEU A 102 8.82 8.96 18.51
CA LEU A 102 7.95 7.77 18.57
C LEU A 102 8.08 7.03 19.90
N ARG A 103 9.29 6.93 20.45
CA ARG A 103 9.53 6.28 21.75
C ARG A 103 8.90 7.08 22.90
N ASN A 104 9.10 8.39 22.93
CA ASN A 104 8.59 9.27 24.00
C ASN A 104 7.07 9.43 23.96
N ASN A 105 6.44 9.22 22.80
CA ASN A 105 4.99 9.33 22.62
C ASN A 105 4.35 7.96 22.28
N PHE A 106 4.97 6.86 22.72
CA PHE A 106 4.57 5.51 22.35
C PHE A 106 3.05 5.27 22.58
N ASP A 107 2.55 5.59 23.78
CA ASP A 107 1.15 5.35 24.15
C ASP A 107 0.14 6.19 23.36
N GLN A 108 0.57 7.29 22.74
CA GLN A 108 -0.27 8.10 21.86
C GLN A 108 -0.52 7.42 20.53
N TYR A 109 0.44 6.63 20.04
CA TYR A 109 0.37 6.02 18.71
C TYR A 109 0.04 4.53 18.75
N PHE A 110 0.47 3.83 19.81
CA PHE A 110 0.40 2.38 19.91
C PHE A 110 -0.49 1.94 21.09
N GLU A 111 -1.05 0.74 20.95
CA GLU A 111 -1.80 0.07 22.01
C GLU A 111 -1.45 -1.42 22.06
N SER A 112 -1.65 -2.04 23.23
CA SER A 112 -1.58 -3.49 23.37
C SER A 112 -2.66 -4.15 22.52
N TRP A 113 -2.33 -5.26 21.85
CA TRP A 113 -3.27 -5.92 20.94
C TRP A 113 -3.53 -7.38 21.26
N ARG A 114 -2.58 -8.26 20.94
CA ARG A 114 -2.69 -9.72 21.12
C ARG A 114 -1.34 -10.31 21.51
N PRO A 115 -0.77 -9.88 22.65
CA PRO A 115 0.54 -10.38 23.09
C PRO A 115 0.58 -11.90 23.26
N GLU A 116 -0.55 -12.53 23.57
CA GLU A 116 -0.70 -13.99 23.68
C GLU A 116 -0.48 -14.73 22.35
N ARG A 117 -0.60 -14.05 21.20
CA ARG A 117 -0.35 -14.63 19.87
C ARG A 117 1.10 -14.48 19.41
N GLY A 118 1.97 -13.94 20.26
CA GLY A 118 3.40 -13.79 20.02
C GLY A 118 3.85 -12.33 19.85
N LEU A 119 5.18 -12.12 19.89
CA LEU A 119 5.81 -10.79 19.90
C LEU A 119 5.36 -9.90 18.75
N HIS A 120 5.20 -10.47 17.55
CA HIS A 120 4.75 -9.76 16.34
C HIS A 120 3.31 -9.21 16.40
N LYS A 121 2.56 -9.51 17.47
CA LYS A 121 1.19 -9.06 17.76
C LYS A 121 1.08 -8.33 19.11
N LYS A 122 2.21 -8.08 19.79
CA LYS A 122 2.27 -7.43 21.11
C LYS A 122 1.60 -6.06 21.09
N TYR A 123 1.94 -5.25 20.09
CA TYR A 123 1.39 -3.92 19.90
C TYR A 123 0.72 -3.80 18.54
N ARG A 124 -0.04 -2.73 18.34
CA ARG A 124 -0.47 -2.23 17.03
C ARG A 124 -0.59 -0.71 17.09
N LEU A 125 -0.63 -0.06 15.93
CA LEU A 125 -1.06 1.34 15.89
C LEU A 125 -2.54 1.44 16.26
N ARG A 126 -2.88 2.50 16.99
CA ARG A 126 -4.27 2.85 17.30
C ARG A 126 -5.05 3.09 16.00
N PRO A 127 -6.36 2.78 15.98
CA PRO A 127 -7.20 3.06 14.82
C PRO A 127 -7.29 4.57 14.61
N GLY A 128 -7.35 5.02 13.35
CA GLY A 128 -7.38 6.44 12.98
C GLY A 128 -6.09 7.21 13.16
N VAL A 129 -5.02 6.59 13.66
CA VAL A 129 -3.70 7.21 13.73
C VAL A 129 -2.95 7.00 12.42
N ALA A 130 -2.46 8.10 11.85
CA ALA A 130 -1.46 8.11 10.80
C ALA A 130 -0.22 8.86 11.30
N LEU A 131 0.95 8.25 11.19
CA LEU A 131 2.19 8.92 11.53
C LEU A 131 2.54 9.94 10.45
N LYS A 132 3.25 11.00 10.83
CA LYS A 132 3.74 12.02 9.90
C LYS A 132 4.57 11.37 8.77
N ASN A 133 4.42 11.85 7.54
CA ASN A 133 5.03 11.29 6.33
C ASN A 133 4.64 9.83 6.02
N SER A 134 3.64 9.25 6.69
CA SER A 134 3.05 7.97 6.27
C SER A 134 2.19 8.15 5.02
N PRO A 135 1.87 7.08 4.29
CA PRO A 135 0.98 7.19 3.13
C PRO A 135 -0.37 7.85 3.45
N PHE A 136 -0.97 7.60 4.61
CA PHE A 136 -2.20 8.28 5.02
C PHE A 136 -2.02 9.79 5.25
N ASP A 137 -0.93 10.20 5.89
CA ASP A 137 -0.60 11.62 6.10
C ASP A 137 -0.37 12.34 4.77
N LEU A 138 0.20 11.64 3.78
CA LEU A 138 0.57 12.21 2.49
C LEU A 138 -0.55 12.17 1.44
N LEU A 139 -1.55 11.32 1.62
CA LEU A 139 -2.64 11.11 0.68
C LEU A 139 -3.41 12.39 0.29
N PRO A 140 -3.65 13.36 1.19
CA PRO A 140 -4.28 14.64 0.84
C PRO A 140 -3.55 15.43 -0.27
N HIS A 141 -2.27 15.14 -0.52
CA HIS A 141 -1.49 15.79 -1.58
C HIS A 141 -1.70 15.18 -2.98
N ILE A 142 -2.45 14.08 -3.10
CA ILE A 142 -2.84 13.46 -4.38
C ILE A 142 -4.37 13.28 -4.47
N PRO A 143 -5.16 14.37 -4.37
CA PRO A 143 -6.61 14.29 -4.18
C PRO A 143 -7.37 13.70 -5.37
N LYS A 144 -6.79 13.68 -6.58
CA LYS A 144 -7.45 13.11 -7.77
C LYS A 144 -7.15 11.63 -7.98
N ALA A 145 -6.20 11.06 -7.24
CA ALA A 145 -5.92 9.63 -7.32
C ALA A 145 -7.14 8.85 -6.84
N GLU A 146 -7.60 7.87 -7.61
CA GLU A 146 -8.63 6.95 -7.14
C GLU A 146 -7.97 5.85 -6.28
N ILE A 147 -8.62 5.37 -5.24
CA ILE A 147 -8.07 4.34 -4.35
C ILE A 147 -8.64 2.98 -4.75
N ILE A 148 -7.78 1.96 -4.85
CA ILE A 148 -8.22 0.56 -4.92
C ILE A 148 -7.85 -0.12 -3.60
N ALA A 149 -8.85 -0.62 -2.88
CA ALA A 149 -8.67 -1.15 -1.53
C ALA A 149 -9.32 -2.52 -1.35
N GLN A 150 -8.71 -3.36 -0.51
CA GLN A 150 -9.32 -4.60 -0.09
C GLN A 150 -10.33 -4.31 1.03
N GLU A 151 -11.59 -4.66 0.81
CA GLU A 151 -12.70 -4.30 1.71
C GLU A 151 -12.47 -4.80 3.14
N ASP A 152 -12.01 -6.04 3.30
CA ASP A 152 -11.89 -6.71 4.59
C ASP A 152 -10.85 -6.06 5.53
N TYR A 153 -9.95 -5.22 5.00
CA TYR A 153 -8.90 -4.54 5.78
C TYR A 153 -9.15 -3.04 6.01
N VAL A 154 -10.23 -2.48 5.45
CA VAL A 154 -10.47 -1.03 5.47
C VAL A 154 -11.04 -0.56 6.80
N HIS A 155 -11.90 -1.35 7.45
CA HIS A 155 -12.73 -0.84 8.56
C HIS A 155 -11.94 -0.29 9.75
N TYR A 156 -10.89 -0.98 10.20
CA TYR A 156 -10.19 -0.62 11.44
C TYR A 156 -9.17 0.53 11.29
N PRO A 157 -8.19 0.47 10.36
CA PRO A 157 -7.16 1.51 10.26
C PRO A 157 -7.63 2.80 9.56
N VAL A 158 -8.74 2.77 8.82
CA VAL A 158 -9.24 3.92 8.04
C VAL A 158 -10.26 4.75 8.82
N GLU A 159 -10.88 4.18 9.86
CA GLU A 159 -11.78 4.92 10.75
C GLU A 159 -11.06 6.14 11.33
N GLY A 160 -11.57 7.35 11.06
CA GLY A 160 -10.93 8.61 11.49
C GLY A 160 -9.89 9.22 10.55
N ILE A 161 -9.42 8.52 9.51
CA ILE A 161 -8.44 9.06 8.53
C ILE A 161 -9.09 10.09 7.57
N GLY A 162 -10.40 9.99 7.32
CA GLY A 162 -11.14 10.99 6.53
C GLY A 162 -10.75 11.01 5.04
N LEU A 163 -10.68 9.84 4.40
CA LEU A 163 -10.36 9.71 2.98
C LEU A 163 -11.34 10.52 2.10
N LYS A 164 -10.80 11.41 1.26
CA LYS A 164 -11.58 12.22 0.30
C LYS A 164 -11.61 11.63 -1.11
N ASN A 165 -10.66 10.76 -1.42
CA ASN A 165 -10.53 10.12 -2.73
C ASN A 165 -11.68 9.15 -2.97
N LYS A 166 -12.04 8.97 -4.25
CA LYS A 166 -12.97 7.91 -4.65
C LYS A 166 -12.34 6.54 -4.39
N VAL A 167 -13.05 5.65 -3.70
CA VAL A 167 -12.56 4.31 -3.36
C VAL A 167 -13.30 3.23 -4.15
N TYR A 168 -12.56 2.28 -4.71
CA TYR A 168 -13.08 1.04 -5.26
C TYR A 168 -12.65 -0.13 -4.39
N PHE A 169 -13.64 -0.92 -3.96
CA PHE A 169 -13.40 -2.09 -3.13
C PHE A 169 -13.40 -3.39 -3.93
N PHE A 170 -12.50 -4.29 -3.55
CA PHE A 170 -12.53 -5.69 -3.93
C PHE A 170 -12.41 -6.58 -2.68
N LYS A 171 -12.75 -7.85 -2.82
CA LYS A 171 -12.54 -8.88 -1.79
C LYS A 171 -11.54 -9.92 -2.27
N VAL A 172 -10.97 -10.65 -1.33
CA VAL A 172 -10.16 -11.84 -1.61
C VAL A 172 -10.83 -13.03 -0.95
N SER A 173 -11.14 -14.07 -1.72
CA SER A 173 -11.71 -15.29 -1.16
C SER A 173 -10.70 -16.03 -0.28
N ALA A 174 -11.18 -16.90 0.61
CA ALA A 174 -10.29 -17.80 1.35
C ALA A 174 -9.52 -18.71 0.38
N ALA A 175 -8.25 -18.98 0.68
CA ALA A 175 -7.42 -19.89 -0.11
C ALA A 175 -7.88 -21.34 0.11
N LEU A 176 -8.81 -21.80 -0.72
CA LEU A 176 -9.34 -23.16 -0.69
C LEU A 176 -8.81 -23.94 -1.91
N GLY A 177 -7.74 -24.70 -1.70
CA GLY A 177 -7.18 -25.62 -2.70
C GLY A 177 -5.91 -25.13 -3.41
N GLY A 178 -5.53 -25.87 -4.45
CA GLY A 178 -4.32 -25.62 -5.24
C GLY A 178 -4.38 -24.37 -6.11
N PHE A 179 -3.21 -23.84 -6.48
CA PHE A 179 -3.11 -22.71 -7.39
C PHE A 179 -3.68 -23.04 -8.77
N SER A 180 -4.48 -22.12 -9.34
CA SER A 180 -5.00 -22.21 -10.70
C SER A 180 -4.80 -20.89 -11.40
N LEU A 181 -3.98 -20.89 -12.46
CA LEU A 181 -3.67 -19.69 -13.24
C LEU A 181 -4.93 -19.07 -13.88
N GLU A 182 -5.84 -19.93 -14.34
CA GLU A 182 -7.12 -19.54 -14.91
C GLU A 182 -7.97 -18.80 -13.87
N LYS A 183 -8.18 -19.39 -12.69
CA LYS A 183 -8.96 -18.76 -11.62
C LYS A 183 -8.30 -17.48 -11.10
N TYR A 184 -6.98 -17.47 -11.00
CA TYR A 184 -6.20 -16.31 -10.59
C TYR A 184 -6.52 -15.11 -11.48
N TYR A 185 -6.46 -15.29 -12.80
CA TYR A 185 -6.66 -14.22 -13.76
C TYR A 185 -8.12 -13.98 -14.17
N ASN A 186 -9.09 -14.70 -13.61
CA ASN A 186 -10.50 -14.55 -13.92
C ASN A 186 -11.28 -14.35 -12.62
N PRO A 187 -11.19 -13.16 -11.99
CA PRO A 187 -11.93 -12.86 -10.78
C PRO A 187 -13.44 -12.84 -11.04
N GLN A 188 -14.22 -13.14 -9.99
CA GLN A 188 -15.66 -13.29 -10.08
C GLN A 188 -16.38 -12.06 -9.51
N GLU A 189 -17.57 -11.77 -10.02
CA GLU A 189 -18.48 -10.84 -9.37
C GLU A 189 -19.53 -11.60 -8.58
N VAL A 190 -19.56 -11.37 -7.27
CA VAL A 190 -20.49 -12.01 -6.34
C VAL A 190 -21.21 -10.92 -5.56
N GLY A 191 -22.53 -10.83 -5.70
CA GLY A 191 -23.33 -9.82 -5.01
C GLY A 191 -22.91 -8.38 -5.32
N GLY A 192 -22.54 -8.09 -6.58
CA GLY A 192 -22.09 -6.76 -7.02
C GLY A 192 -20.65 -6.39 -6.60
N LYS A 193 -19.91 -7.33 -6.00
CA LYS A 193 -18.53 -7.11 -5.54
C LYS A 193 -17.56 -7.96 -6.36
N LEU A 194 -16.41 -7.37 -6.71
CA LEU A 194 -15.33 -8.11 -7.33
C LEU A 194 -14.60 -8.94 -6.27
N VAL A 195 -14.51 -10.25 -6.49
CA VAL A 195 -13.86 -11.21 -5.61
C VAL A 195 -12.69 -11.84 -6.36
N LEU A 196 -11.49 -11.59 -5.85
CA LEU A 196 -10.25 -12.22 -6.30
C LEU A 196 -10.10 -13.59 -5.62
N ASN A 197 -9.49 -14.54 -6.31
CA ASN A 197 -9.18 -15.83 -5.73
C ASN A 197 -7.96 -15.73 -4.80
N GLY A 198 -8.14 -16.11 -3.54
CA GLY A 198 -7.03 -16.16 -2.57
C GLY A 198 -6.12 -17.36 -2.80
N TYR A 199 -4.81 -17.15 -2.68
CA TYR A 199 -3.79 -18.20 -2.73
C TYR A 199 -2.76 -17.98 -1.62
N GLY A 200 -2.48 -19.01 -0.82
CA GLY A 200 -1.60 -18.90 0.36
C GLY A 200 -0.12 -18.67 0.07
N HIS A 201 0.33 -18.86 -1.19
CA HIS A 201 1.73 -18.74 -1.59
C HIS A 201 2.08 -17.43 -2.33
N LEU A 202 1.10 -16.56 -2.57
CA LEU A 202 1.35 -15.29 -3.26
C LEU A 202 1.62 -14.18 -2.26
N ASN A 203 2.58 -13.31 -2.58
CA ASN A 203 2.78 -12.12 -1.78
C ASN A 203 1.56 -11.17 -1.91
N SER A 204 1.44 -10.33 -0.90
CA SER A 204 0.30 -9.45 -0.68
C SER A 204 0.01 -8.48 -1.85
N ALA A 205 1.03 -8.09 -2.62
CA ALA A 205 0.86 -7.21 -3.78
C ALA A 205 0.47 -8.01 -5.03
N ALA A 206 1.14 -9.14 -5.30
CA ALA A 206 0.90 -9.98 -6.47
C ALA A 206 -0.51 -10.57 -6.46
N ILE A 207 -0.99 -11.06 -5.30
CA ILE A 207 -2.32 -11.67 -5.16
C ILE A 207 -3.45 -10.77 -5.68
N SER A 208 -3.27 -9.44 -5.60
CA SER A 208 -4.28 -8.46 -5.98
C SER A 208 -3.95 -7.76 -7.30
N LEU A 209 -2.71 -7.30 -7.48
CA LEU A 209 -2.35 -6.35 -8.53
C LEU A 209 -2.59 -6.89 -9.95
N PHE A 210 -2.03 -8.06 -10.26
CA PHE A 210 -2.10 -8.61 -11.62
C PHE A 210 -3.53 -9.00 -12.04
N PRO A 211 -4.33 -9.70 -11.21
CA PRO A 211 -5.70 -10.02 -11.61
C PRO A 211 -6.59 -8.78 -11.70
N LEU A 212 -6.37 -7.76 -10.86
CA LEU A 212 -7.05 -6.48 -10.98
C LEU A 212 -6.70 -5.77 -12.30
N GLN A 213 -5.41 -5.71 -12.66
CA GLN A 213 -4.99 -5.07 -13.91
C GLN A 213 -5.52 -5.80 -15.15
N LYS A 214 -5.57 -7.14 -15.13
CA LYS A 214 -6.22 -7.91 -16.19
C LYS A 214 -7.73 -7.61 -16.24
N TYR A 215 -8.42 -7.60 -15.10
CA TYR A 215 -9.85 -7.27 -15.02
C TYR A 215 -10.15 -5.86 -15.57
N MET A 216 -9.24 -4.91 -15.33
CA MET A 216 -9.31 -3.54 -15.86
C MET A 216 -9.02 -3.45 -17.37
N GLY A 217 -8.51 -4.53 -17.97
CA GLY A 217 -8.29 -4.68 -19.41
C GLY A 217 -6.84 -4.45 -19.87
N PHE A 218 -5.89 -4.17 -18.98
CA PHE A 218 -4.52 -3.86 -19.40
C PHE A 218 -3.85 -5.05 -20.09
N LYS A 219 -3.27 -4.80 -21.28
CA LYS A 219 -2.49 -5.79 -22.04
C LYS A 219 -0.98 -5.63 -21.86
N LYS A 220 -0.53 -4.42 -21.48
CA LYS A 220 0.88 -4.08 -21.25
C LYS A 220 1.01 -3.47 -19.87
N ILE A 221 1.93 -4.03 -19.09
CA ILE A 221 2.16 -3.66 -17.70
C ILE A 221 3.67 -3.48 -17.52
N TYR A 222 4.08 -2.33 -16.99
CA TYR A 222 5.46 -2.04 -16.63
C TYR A 222 5.57 -1.81 -15.13
N PHE A 223 6.75 -2.09 -14.59
CA PHE A 223 7.08 -1.89 -13.19
C PHE A 223 8.33 -1.02 -13.07
N ILE A 224 8.29 -0.07 -12.14
CA ILE A 224 9.42 0.76 -11.74
C ILE A 224 9.60 0.59 -10.23
N GLY A 225 10.84 0.32 -9.79
CA GLY A 225 11.14 0.13 -8.37
C GLY A 225 10.64 -1.20 -7.80
N MET A 226 10.52 -2.25 -8.60
CA MET A 226 10.15 -3.59 -8.14
C MET A 226 11.41 -4.41 -7.82
N ASP A 227 12.16 -3.94 -6.83
CA ASP A 227 13.43 -4.51 -6.39
C ASP A 227 13.36 -5.00 -4.93
N MET A 228 12.13 -5.26 -4.48
CA MET A 228 11.78 -5.80 -3.16
C MET A 228 11.24 -7.23 -3.26
#